data_AF-A0A8J2SPL2-F1
#
_entry.id   AF-A0A8J2SPL2-F1
#
_cell.length_a   1.000
_cell.length_b   1.000
_cell.length_c   1.000
_cell.angle_alpha   90.00
_cell.angle_beta   90.00
_cell.angle_gamma   90.00
#
_symmetry.space_group_name_H-M   'P 1'
#
loop_
_entity.id
_entity.type
_entity.pdbx_description
1 polymer ?
#
loop_
_entity_poly.entity_id
_entity_poly.type
_entity_poly.pdbx_seq_one_letter_code
_entity_poly.pdbx_strand_id
1 'polypeptide(L)'
;MSWFRGGSSTSPAADARLTAAKIEMEMMTDLFNKMSSVCQRKCIASVREAELHVGEMSCIDRCVGKYLQAHEEVGRVLKKVEADMKRQQEAQETIARSMGS
;
A
#
# COMPACT_ATOMS: atom_id res chain seq x y z
N MET A 1 52.69 -10.99 0.68
CA MET A 1 51.71 -10.03 0.11
C MET A 1 50.61 -10.80 -0.60
N SER A 2 49.46 -11.05 0.05
CA SER A 2 48.25 -11.63 -0.57
C SER A 2 46.99 -11.44 0.30
N TRP A 3 46.96 -10.37 1.11
CA TRP A 3 45.88 -10.15 2.10
C TRP A 3 44.73 -9.28 1.57
N PHE A 4 44.81 -8.81 0.32
CA PHE A 4 43.76 -8.00 -0.32
C PHE A 4 43.05 -8.75 -1.46
N ARG A 5 42.69 -10.02 -1.23
CA ARG A 5 41.77 -10.76 -2.10
C ARG A 5 40.72 -11.46 -1.25
N GLY A 6 39.56 -10.82 -1.10
CA GLY A 6 38.41 -11.40 -0.42
C GLY A 6 37.23 -10.45 -0.54
N GLY A 7 36.48 -10.61 -1.63
CA GLY A 7 35.39 -9.72 -2.02
C GLY A 7 34.32 -9.56 -0.96
N SER A 8 33.72 -8.37 -0.97
CA SER A 8 32.42 -8.07 -0.39
C SER A 8 31.42 -9.18 -0.71
N SER A 9 31.11 -10.03 0.27
CA SER A 9 29.97 -10.92 0.22
C SER A 9 28.69 -10.10 0.46
N THR A 10 28.22 -9.39 -0.58
CA THR A 10 26.83 -8.93 -0.62
C THR A 10 25.97 -10.19 -0.73
N SER A 11 25.48 -10.66 0.41
CA SER A 11 24.58 -11.81 0.45
C SER A 11 23.22 -11.39 -0.13
N PRO A 12 22.67 -12.09 -1.14
CA PRO A 12 21.40 -11.71 -1.79
C PRO A 12 20.20 -11.66 -0.82
N ALA A 13 20.31 -12.30 0.34
CA ALA A 13 19.31 -12.24 1.41
C ALA A 13 19.24 -10.87 2.12
N ALA A 14 20.33 -10.09 2.15
CA ALA A 14 20.32 -8.74 2.72
C ALA A 14 19.57 -7.76 1.80
N ASP A 15 19.76 -7.89 0.49
CA ASP A 15 19.10 -7.06 -0.53
C ASP A 15 17.57 -7.27 -0.55
N ALA A 16 17.11 -8.51 -0.40
CA ALA A 16 15.67 -8.82 -0.33
C ALA A 16 14.99 -8.19 0.89
N ARG A 17 15.63 -8.22 2.07
CA ARG A 17 15.07 -7.61 3.30
C ARG A 17 15.03 -6.09 3.20
N LEU A 18 16.08 -5.47 2.65
CA LEU A 18 16.12 -4.04 2.41
C LEU A 18 15.05 -3.61 1.41
N THR A 19 14.79 -4.42 0.39
CA THR A 19 13.74 -4.15 -0.59
C THR A 19 12.35 -4.24 0.04
N ALA A 20 12.08 -5.26 0.86
CA ALA A 20 10.82 -5.38 1.59
C ALA A 20 10.58 -4.18 2.52
N ALA A 21 11.60 -3.75 3.27
CA ALA A 21 11.51 -2.59 4.15
C ALA A 21 11.23 -1.28 3.38
N LYS A 22 11.80 -1.11 2.18
CA LYS A 22 11.49 0.04 1.31
C LYS A 22 10.03 0.05 0.88
N ILE A 23 9.50 -1.11 0.47
CA ILE A 23 8.10 -1.25 0.04
C ILE A 23 7.15 -0.92 1.21
N GLU A 24 7.44 -1.38 2.42
CA GLU A 24 6.64 -1.06 3.61
C GLU A 24 6.62 0.45 3.89
N MET A 25 7.77 1.13 3.77
CA MET A 25 7.85 2.58 3.94
C MET A 25 7.10 3.35 2.85
N GLU A 26 7.23 2.94 1.59
CA GLU A 26 6.53 3.55 0.45
C GLU A 26 5.01 3.39 0.60
N MET A 27 4.54 2.21 1.02
CA MET A 27 3.12 1.96 1.28
C MET A 27 2.58 2.86 2.39
N MET A 28 3.29 2.97 3.53
CA MET A 28 2.85 3.81 4.64
C MET A 28 2.81 5.30 4.24
N THR A 29 3.77 5.73 3.43
CA THR A 29 3.84 7.10 2.92
C THR A 29 2.68 7.41 1.97
N ASP A 30 2.36 6.50 1.05
CA ASP A 30 1.22 6.64 0.13
C ASP A 30 -0.11 6.70 0.91
N LEU A 31 -0.28 5.82 1.90
CA LEU A 31 -1.44 5.82 2.78
C LEU A 31 -1.64 7.18 3.46
N PHE A 32 -0.57 7.71 4.07
CA PHE A 32 -0.60 8.99 4.79
C PHE A 32 -0.93 10.15 3.84
N ASN A 33 -0.28 10.22 2.68
CA ASN A 33 -0.46 11.31 1.72
C ASN A 33 -1.90 11.34 1.17
N LYS A 34 -2.45 10.18 0.80
CA LYS A 34 -3.83 10.07 0.32
C LYS A 34 -4.84 10.39 1.41
N MET A 35 -4.65 9.86 2.61
CA MET A 35 -5.51 10.14 3.77
C MET A 35 -5.54 11.64 4.09
N SER A 36 -4.35 12.26 4.20
CA SER A 36 -4.20 13.68 4.49
C SER A 36 -4.89 14.54 3.45
N SER A 37 -4.67 14.28 2.15
CA SER A 37 -5.32 15.00 1.05
C SER A 37 -6.84 14.85 1.04
N VAL A 38 -7.36 13.67 1.37
CA VAL A 38 -8.81 13.42 1.44
C VAL A 38 -9.42 14.16 2.63
N CYS A 39 -8.82 14.07 3.81
CA CYS A 39 -9.36 14.71 5.01
C CYS A 39 -9.24 16.23 4.96
N GLN A 40 -8.15 16.77 4.41
CA GLN A 40 -8.03 18.20 4.15
C GLN A 40 -9.16 18.69 3.24
N ARG A 41 -9.40 18.04 2.09
CA ARG A 41 -10.48 18.43 1.16
C ARG A 41 -11.88 18.30 1.75
N LYS A 42 -12.12 17.33 2.63
CA LYS A 42 -13.43 17.09 3.24
C LYS A 42 -13.73 18.00 4.42
N CYS A 43 -12.71 18.32 5.22
CA CYS A 43 -12.90 19.02 6.49
C CYS A 43 -12.52 20.50 6.43
N ILE A 44 -11.71 20.93 5.46
CA ILE A 44 -11.25 22.31 5.31
C ILE A 44 -11.75 22.85 3.97
N ALA A 45 -12.84 23.62 4.00
CA ALA A 45 -13.43 24.19 2.80
C ALA A 45 -12.68 25.43 2.28
N SER A 46 -12.14 26.24 3.19
CA SER A 46 -11.38 27.45 2.88
C SER A 46 -10.47 27.78 4.06
N VAL A 47 -9.17 27.89 3.81
CA VAL A 47 -8.19 28.30 4.84
C VAL A 47 -8.29 29.80 5.01
N ARG A 48 -8.91 30.25 6.10
CA ARG A 48 -9.03 31.68 6.44
C ARG A 48 -8.02 32.12 7.50
N GLU A 49 -7.65 31.20 8.38
CA GLU A 49 -6.75 31.42 9.51
C GLU A 49 -5.75 30.26 9.60
N ALA A 50 -4.66 30.44 10.33
CA ALA A 50 -3.62 29.42 10.48
C ALA A 50 -4.03 28.27 11.42
N GLU A 51 -4.97 28.51 12.33
CA GLU A 51 -5.43 27.54 13.33
C GLU A 51 -6.72 26.85 12.88
N LEU A 52 -6.85 25.59 13.26
CA LEU A 52 -8.06 24.80 13.00
C LEU A 52 -9.14 25.13 14.01
N HIS A 53 -10.36 25.37 13.52
CA HIS A 53 -11.50 25.52 14.40
C HIS A 53 -11.88 24.18 15.05
N VAL A 54 -12.58 24.21 16.18
CA VAL A 54 -13.01 22.99 16.92
C VAL A 54 -13.82 22.04 16.02
N GLY A 55 -14.63 22.60 15.12
CA GLY A 55 -15.37 21.81 14.12
C GLY A 55 -14.46 21.11 13.11
N GLU A 56 -13.39 21.75 12.66
CA GLU A 56 -12.43 21.18 11.70
C GLU A 56 -11.59 20.10 12.36
N MET A 57 -11.11 20.32 13.59
CA MET A 57 -10.39 19.32 14.37
C MET A 57 -11.23 18.05 14.55
N SER A 58 -12.46 18.20 15.04
CA SER A 58 -13.36 17.05 15.23
C SER A 58 -13.82 16.40 13.92
N CYS A 59 -13.83 17.14 12.80
CA CYS A 59 -14.06 16.56 11.48
C CYS A 59 -12.88 15.68 11.05
N ILE A 60 -11.65 16.14 11.24
CA ILE A 60 -10.43 15.42 10.86
C ILE A 60 -10.37 14.07 11.60
N ASP A 61 -10.60 14.04 12.90
CA ASP A 61 -10.61 12.79 13.69
C ASP A 61 -11.60 11.76 13.12
N ARG A 62 -12.83 12.21 12.84
CA ARG A 62 -13.88 11.37 12.23
C ARG A 62 -13.54 10.97 10.81
N CYS A 63 -12.88 11.83 10.05
CA CYS A 63 -12.44 11.54 8.69
C CYS A 63 -11.39 10.43 8.66
N VAL A 64 -10.36 10.54 9.51
CA VAL A 64 -9.29 9.52 9.61
C VAL A 64 -9.88 8.17 10.01
N GLY A 65 -10.77 8.13 11.02
CA GLY A 65 -11.45 6.90 11.42
C GLY A 65 -12.23 6.26 10.27
N LYS A 66 -13.01 7.04 9.53
CA LYS A 66 -13.75 6.55 8.34
C LYS A 66 -12.83 6.13 7.20
N TYR A 67 -11.71 6.83 7.00
CA TYR A 67 -10.74 6.51 5.95
C TYR A 67 -10.09 5.15 6.20
N LEU A 68 -9.69 4.86 7.45
CA LEU A 68 -9.10 3.58 7.81
C LEU A 68 -10.11 2.43 7.70
N GLN A 69 -11.38 2.65 8.10
CA GLN A 69 -12.46 1.67 7.89
C GLN A 69 -12.66 1.36 6.39
N ALA A 70 -12.68 2.40 5.55
CA ALA A 70 -12.79 2.22 4.10
C ALA A 70 -11.55 1.51 3.51
N HIS A 71 -10.36 1.85 4.00
CA HIS A 71 -9.11 1.21 3.57
C HIS A 71 -9.09 -0.29 3.89
N GLU A 72 -9.57 -0.69 5.08
CA GLU A 72 -9.70 -2.10 5.46
C GLU A 72 -10.70 -2.84 4.55
N GLU A 73 -11.87 -2.24 4.30
CA GLU A 73 -12.90 -2.83 3.45
C GLU A 73 -12.42 -3.01 2.00
N VAL A 74 -11.74 -2.01 1.44
CA VAL A 74 -11.09 -2.12 0.12
C VAL A 74 -10.05 -3.23 0.13
N GLY A 75 -9.23 -3.34 1.17
CA GLY A 75 -8.26 -4.42 1.33
C GLY A 75 -8.91 -5.81 1.35
N ARG A 76 -10.08 -5.95 1.99
CA ARG A 76 -10.86 -7.20 2.00
C ARG A 76 -11.36 -7.56 0.60
N VAL A 77 -11.90 -6.59 -0.13
CA VAL A 77 -12.40 -6.80 -1.50
C VAL A 77 -11.26 -7.16 -2.45
N LEU A 78 -10.12 -6.46 -2.38
CA LEU A 78 -8.96 -6.74 -3.23
C LEU A 78 -8.45 -8.18 -3.06
N LYS A 79 -8.34 -8.67 -1.81
CA LYS A 79 -7.96 -10.07 -1.56
C LYS A 79 -8.94 -11.08 -2.16
N LYS A 80 -10.25 -10.78 -2.12
CA LYS A 80 -11.27 -11.62 -2.74
C LYS A 80 -11.12 -11.63 -4.26
N VAL A 81 -10.95 -10.47 -4.86
CA VAL A 81 -10.76 -10.31 -6.32
C VAL A 81 -9.50 -11.03 -6.78
N GLU A 82 -8.40 -10.92 -6.04
CA GLU A 82 -7.13 -11.62 -6.35
C GLU A 82 -7.33 -13.15 -6.35
N ALA A 83 -8.03 -13.69 -5.35
CA ALA A 83 -8.33 -15.11 -5.29
C ALA A 83 -9.22 -15.58 -6.46
N ASP A 84 -10.22 -14.77 -6.84
CA ASP A 84 -11.10 -15.08 -7.97
C ASP A 84 -10.38 -14.99 -9.31
N MET A 85 -9.51 -13.98 -9.51
CA MET A 85 -8.68 -13.82 -10.71
C MET A 85 -7.71 -15.00 -10.90
N LYS A 86 -7.08 -15.46 -9.81
CA LYS A 86 -6.19 -16.62 -9.88
C LYS A 86 -6.92 -17.90 -10.31
N ARG A 87 -8.13 -18.13 -9.78
CA ARG A 87 -8.99 -19.25 -10.21
C ARG A 87 -9.37 -19.15 -11.68
N GLN A 88 -9.62 -17.95 -12.19
CA GLN A 88 -9.90 -17.73 -13.60
C GLN A 88 -8.68 -17.99 -14.49
N GLN A 89 -7.48 -17.57 -14.08
CA GLN A 89 -6.24 -17.87 -14.81
C GLN A 89 -5.97 -19.37 -14.86
N GLU A 90 -6.09 -20.09 -13.74
CA GLU A 90 -5.92 -21.54 -13.69
C GLU A 90 -6.98 -22.28 -14.55
N ALA A 91 -8.23 -21.80 -14.56
CA ALA A 91 -9.27 -22.33 -15.42
C ALA A 91 -8.99 -22.08 -16.92
N GLN A 92 -8.44 -20.90 -17.27
CA GLN A 92 -8.06 -20.59 -18.64
C GLN A 92 -6.84 -21.40 -19.10
N GLU A 93 -5.85 -21.60 -18.23
CA GLU A 93 -4.68 -22.44 -18.54
C GLU A 93 -5.07 -23.90 -18.73
N THR A 94 -5.98 -24.43 -17.90
CA THR A 94 -6.48 -25.81 -18.06
C THR A 94 -7.29 -25.98 -19.35
N ILE A 95 -8.14 -25.01 -19.71
CA ILE A 95 -8.86 -25.03 -20.99
C ILE A 95 -7.87 -24.94 -22.17
N ALA A 96 -6.92 -24.01 -22.14
CA ALA A 96 -5.89 -23.86 -23.18
C ALA A 96 -5.05 -25.13 -23.35
N ARG A 97 -4.70 -25.80 -22.26
CA ARG A 97 -3.97 -27.08 -22.29
C ARG A 97 -4.81 -28.23 -22.87
N SER A 98 -6.14 -28.21 -22.69
CA SER A 98 -7.05 -29.21 -23.27
C SER A 98 -7.35 -29.01 -24.75
N MET A 99 -7.21 -27.79 -25.29
CA MET A 99 -7.43 -27.46 -26.70
C MET A 99 -6.18 -27.59 -27.58
N GLY A 100 -4.99 -27.76 -26.97
CA GLY A 100 -3.70 -27.91 -27.66
C GLY A 100 -3.26 -29.35 -27.93
N SER A 101 -4.18 -30.32 -27.93
CA SER A 101 -3.94 -31.75 -28.22
C SER A 101 -4.78 -32.20 -29.42
#